data_AF-A0AAV6HKB3-F1
#
_entry.id   AF-A0AAV6HKB3-F1
#
_cell.length_a   1.000
_cell.length_b   1.000
_cell.length_c   1.000
_cell.angle_alpha   90.00
_cell.angle_beta   90.00
_cell.angle_gamma   90.00
#
_symmetry.space_group_name_H-M   'P 1'
#
loop_
_entity.id
_entity.type
_entity.pdbx_description
1 polymer ?
#
loop_
_entity_poly.entity_id
_entity_poly.type
_entity_poly.pdbx_seq_one_letter_code
_entity_poly.pdbx_strand_id
1 'polypeptide(L)'
;MRNRFIQVWWSSKFTATAKDIVKRCVTCRQNNHDKKVKLPMLKTPAPPGPFRVLQIDYITLPKCKGYRDVLVVLCKFSRWIEAFPARSGIALHTAKVLVKDIIPRCGLP
;
A
#
# COMPACT_ATOMS: atom_id res chain seq x y z
N MET A 1 -22.27 -8.01 -21.75
CA MET A 1 -23.69 -8.42 -21.64
C MET A 1 -24.48 -7.73 -22.73
N ARG A 2 -24.71 -8.43 -23.84
CA ARG A 2 -25.42 -7.92 -25.02
C ARG A 2 -26.92 -7.79 -24.70
N ASN A 3 -27.50 -6.60 -24.89
CA ASN A 3 -28.87 -6.24 -25.30
C ASN A 3 -30.09 -7.15 -24.97
N ARG A 4 -30.11 -7.98 -23.93
CA ARG A 4 -31.35 -8.70 -23.52
C ARG A 4 -32.48 -7.77 -23.06
N PHE A 5 -32.17 -6.54 -22.65
CA PHE A 5 -33.16 -5.60 -22.14
C PHE A 5 -34.10 -5.03 -23.22
N ILE A 6 -33.66 -4.97 -24.49
CA ILE A 6 -34.48 -4.43 -25.59
C ILE A 6 -35.56 -5.44 -26.04
N GLN A 7 -35.38 -6.74 -25.74
CA GLN A 7 -36.32 -7.80 -26.12
C GLN A 7 -37.56 -7.88 -25.21
N VAL A 8 -37.52 -7.27 -24.02
CA VAL A 8 -38.58 -7.39 -23.00
C VAL A 8 -39.23 -6.03 -22.69
N TRP A 9 -38.55 -4.93 -22.99
CA TRP A 9 -39.01 -3.58 -22.65
C TRP A 9 -39.16 -2.72 -23.92
N TRP A 10 -40.36 -2.18 -24.13
CA TRP A 10 -40.77 -1.52 -25.39
C TRP A 10 -40.30 -0.07 -25.54
N SER A 11 -39.83 0.58 -24.46
CA SER A 11 -39.43 1.99 -24.50
C SER A 11 -37.95 2.15 -24.85
N SER A 12 -37.67 2.85 -25.95
CA SER A 12 -36.32 3.16 -26.41
C SER A 12 -35.47 3.92 -25.39
N LYS A 13 -36.10 4.62 -24.44
CA LYS A 13 -35.43 5.40 -23.38
C LYS A 13 -35.24 4.62 -22.08
N PHE A 14 -35.80 3.42 -21.94
CA PHE A 14 -35.79 2.66 -20.69
C PHE A 14 -34.38 2.45 -20.14
N THR A 15 -33.43 2.05 -20.97
CA THR A 15 -32.04 1.81 -20.54
C THR A 15 -31.37 3.07 -20.01
N ALA A 16 -31.65 4.24 -20.60
CA ALA A 16 -31.10 5.51 -20.14
C ALA A 16 -31.69 5.90 -18.78
N THR A 17 -33.01 5.80 -18.63
CA THR A 17 -33.72 6.11 -17.38
C THR A 17 -33.31 5.17 -16.24
N ALA A 18 -33.23 3.86 -16.49
CA ALA A 18 -32.81 2.89 -15.49
C ALA A 18 -31.38 3.17 -14.99
N LYS A 19 -30.45 3.52 -15.89
CA LYS A 19 -29.09 3.91 -15.52
C LYS A 19 -29.07 5.18 -14.65
N ASP A 20 -29.87 6.19 -14.97
CA ASP A 20 -29.96 7.43 -14.20
C ASP A 20 -30.56 7.19 -12.80
N ILE A 21 -31.63 6.39 -12.70
CA ILE A 21 -32.23 6.00 -11.41
C ILE A 21 -31.22 5.26 -10.53
N VAL A 22 -30.55 4.24 -11.07
CA VAL A 22 -29.54 3.48 -10.32
C VAL A 22 -28.38 4.39 -9.88
N LYS A 23 -27.97 5.34 -10.72
CA LYS A 23 -26.91 6.32 -10.41
C LYS A 23 -27.31 7.30 -9.30
N ARG A 24 -28.59 7.66 -9.21
CA ARG A 24 -29.14 8.56 -8.18
C ARG A 24 -29.53 7.84 -6.89
N CYS A 25 -29.75 6.52 -6.94
CA CYS A 25 -30.12 5.73 -5.77
C CYS A 25 -28.98 5.67 -4.75
N VAL A 26 -29.21 6.27 -3.58
CA VAL A 26 -28.24 6.32 -2.46
C VAL A 26 -27.86 4.91 -2.00
N THR A 27 -28.85 4.03 -1.79
CA THR A 27 -28.64 2.65 -1.36
C THR A 27 -27.77 1.86 -2.35
N CYS A 28 -28.05 2.00 -3.65
CA CYS A 28 -27.26 1.35 -4.69
C CYS A 28 -25.82 1.85 -4.70
N ARG A 29 -25.60 3.16 -4.52
CA ARG A 29 -24.26 3.76 -4.53
C ARG A 29 -23.43 3.39 -3.29
N GLN A 30 -24.08 3.21 -2.15
CA GLN A 30 -23.42 2.78 -0.91
C GLN A 30 -23.04 1.30 -0.95
N ASN A 31 -23.92 0.45 -1.48
CA ASN A 31 -23.75 -1.01 -1.40
C ASN A 31 -23.03 -1.61 -2.61
N ASN A 32 -23.13 -0.99 -3.79
CA ASN A 32 -22.47 -1.46 -5.00
C ASN A 32 -21.28 -0.56 -5.32
N HIS A 33 -20.09 -1.00 -4.92
CA HIS A 33 -18.86 -0.30 -5.27
C HIS A 33 -18.65 -0.32 -6.79
N ASP A 34 -18.32 0.84 -7.33
CA ASP A 34 -17.88 0.95 -8.72
C ASP A 34 -16.65 0.06 -8.97
N LYS A 35 -16.46 -0.33 -10.24
CA LYS A 35 -15.24 -1.02 -10.64
C LYS A 35 -14.05 -0.14 -10.26
N LYS A 36 -13.15 -0.68 -9.44
CA LYS A 36 -11.91 0.00 -9.05
C LYS A 36 -11.20 0.46 -10.33
N VAL A 37 -11.10 1.78 -10.51
CA VAL A 37 -10.21 2.35 -11.52
C VAL A 37 -8.81 1.93 -11.11
N LYS A 38 -8.17 1.10 -11.94
CA LYS A 38 -6.75 0.77 -11.74
C LYS A 38 -5.96 2.01 -12.10
N LEU A 39 -5.63 2.81 -11.08
CA LEU A 39 -4.66 3.87 -11.25
C LEU A 39 -3.32 3.24 -11.64
N PRO A 40 -2.57 3.84 -12.59
CA PRO A 40 -1.22 3.36 -12.88
C PRO A 40 -0.38 3.43 -11.60
N MET A 41 0.45 2.42 -11.36
CA MET A 41 1.37 2.43 -10.23
C MET A 41 2.25 3.68 -10.32
N LEU A 42 2.31 4.43 -9.22
CA LEU A 42 3.19 5.59 -9.13
C LEU A 42 4.64 5.12 -9.23
N LYS A 43 5.37 5.61 -10.24
CA LYS A 43 6.82 5.38 -10.33
C LYS A 43 7.48 6.23 -9.26
N THR A 44 8.11 5.59 -8.29
CA THR A 44 8.99 6.31 -7.35
C THR A 44 10.33 6.59 -8.03
N PRO A 45 10.91 7.79 -7.85
CA PRO A 45 12.19 8.12 -8.45
C PRO A 45 13.27 7.15 -7.97
N ALA A 46 14.21 6.84 -8.85
CA ALA A 46 15.37 6.05 -8.48
C ALA A 46 16.20 6.83 -7.44
N PRO A 47 16.68 6.17 -6.38
CA PRO A 47 17.53 6.82 -5.39
C PRO A 47 18.86 7.26 -6.03
N PRO A 48 19.42 8.41 -5.62
CA PRO A 48 20.60 9.00 -6.28
C PRO A 48 21.92 8.27 -5.98
N GLY A 49 21.93 7.34 -5.02
CA GLY A 49 23.11 6.56 -4.68
C GLY A 49 22.87 5.65 -3.47
N PRO A 50 23.87 4.82 -3.10
CA PRO A 50 23.81 3.98 -1.91
C PRO A 50 23.48 4.78 -0.66
N PHE A 51 22.63 4.21 0.19
CA PHE A 51 22.23 4.73 1.50
C PHE A 51 21.56 6.11 1.52
N ARG A 52 21.37 6.79 0.37
CA ARG A 52 20.67 8.09 0.25
C ARG A 52 19.16 8.03 0.52
N VAL A 53 18.57 6.86 0.34
CA VAL A 53 17.15 6.64 0.62
C VAL A 53 17.02 5.29 1.28
N LEU A 54 16.61 5.32 2.54
CA LEU A 54 16.30 4.13 3.33
C LEU A 54 14.79 3.94 3.39
N GLN A 55 14.37 2.69 3.23
CA GLN A 55 13.03 2.25 3.57
C GLN A 55 13.13 1.46 4.87
N ILE A 56 12.43 1.95 5.90
CA ILE A 56 12.50 1.40 7.25
C ILE A 56 11.10 0.95 7.62
N ASP A 57 10.95 -0.30 8.04
CA ASP A 57 9.66 -0.85 8.41
C ASP A 57 9.80 -1.90 9.52
N TYR A 58 8.69 -2.18 10.21
CA TYR A 58 8.61 -3.26 11.17
C TYR A 58 7.78 -4.41 10.62
N ILE A 59 8.31 -5.62 10.76
CA ILE A 59 7.55 -6.84 10.55
C ILE A 59 7.33 -7.56 11.88
N THR A 60 6.15 -8.15 12.05
CA THR A 60 5.84 -8.95 13.24
C THR A 60 6.00 -10.43 12.91
N LEU A 61 6.78 -11.14 13.73
CA LEU A 61 7.03 -12.57 13.63
C LEU A 61 6.53 -13.32 14.88
N PRO A 62 6.42 -14.66 14.83
CA PRO A 62 6.20 -15.46 16.03
C PRO A 62 7.25 -15.15 17.10
N LYS A 63 6.81 -15.03 18.35
CA LYS A 63 7.67 -14.60 19.44
C LYS A 63 8.81 -15.61 19.65
N CYS A 64 10.04 -15.13 19.65
CA CYS A 64 11.24 -15.95 19.88
C CYS A 64 12.19 -15.21 20.81
N LYS A 65 12.67 -15.88 21.87
CA LYS A 65 13.63 -15.31 22.84
C LYS A 65 13.25 -13.93 23.40
N GLY A 66 11.94 -13.67 23.54
CA GLY A 66 11.42 -12.38 24.03
C GLY A 66 11.28 -11.27 22.99
N TYR A 67 11.61 -11.54 21.73
CA TYR A 67 11.43 -10.62 20.59
C TYR A 67 10.18 -11.02 19.79
N ARG A 68 9.49 -10.02 19.24
CA ARG A 68 8.26 -10.21 18.45
C ARG A 68 8.35 -9.50 17.11
N ASP A 69 8.90 -8.30 17.12
CA ASP A 69 9.01 -7.47 15.93
C ASP A 69 10.45 -7.50 15.41
N VAL A 70 10.62 -7.22 14.13
CA VAL A 70 11.93 -7.07 13.48
C VAL A 70 11.92 -5.76 12.73
N LEU A 71 12.87 -4.89 13.04
CA LEU A 71 13.13 -3.68 12.30
C LEU A 71 13.91 -4.04 11.04
N VAL A 72 13.36 -3.73 9.88
CA VAL A 72 13.99 -3.96 8.59
C VAL A 72 14.43 -2.61 8.02
N VAL A 73 15.72 -2.48 7.72
CA VAL A 73 16.31 -1.31 7.07
C VAL A 73 16.76 -1.72 5.67
N LEU A 74 16.13 -1.15 4.65
CA LEU A 74 16.40 -1.43 3.24
C LEU A 74 17.02 -0.20 2.57
N CYS A 75 18.19 -0.36 1.97
CA CYS A 75 18.76 0.63 1.07
C CYS A 75 18.04 0.55 -0.29
N LYS A 76 17.31 1.59 -0.69
CA LYS A 76 16.54 1.56 -1.95
C LYS A 76 17.41 1.43 -3.19
N PHE A 77 18.66 1.87 -3.14
CA PHE A 77 19.58 1.86 -4.28
C PHE A 77 20.15 0.46 -4.52
N SER A 78 20.84 -0.10 -3.52
CA SER A 78 21.50 -1.40 -3.65
C SER A 78 20.59 -2.59 -3.36
N ARG A 79 19.38 -2.34 -2.83
CA ARG A 79 18.50 -3.37 -2.26
C ARG A 79 19.13 -4.14 -1.09
N TRP A 80 20.16 -3.59 -0.46
CA TRP A 80 20.77 -4.15 0.75
C TRP A 80 19.79 -4.07 1.92
N ILE A 81 19.64 -5.17 2.67
CA ILE A 81 18.67 -5.30 3.76
C ILE A 81 19.39 -5.70 5.04
N GLU A 82 19.10 -4.96 6.11
CA GLU A 82 19.53 -5.30 7.46
C GLU A 82 18.32 -5.45 8.38
N ALA A 83 18.33 -6.50 9.20
CA ALA A 83 17.21 -6.85 10.07
C ALA A 83 17.66 -6.89 11.54
N PHE A 84 16.95 -6.16 12.40
CA PHE A 84 17.28 -6.03 13.81
C PHE A 84 16.11 -6.50 14.68
N PRO A 85 16.30 -7.48 15.57
CA PRO A 85 15.22 -7.98 16.41
C PRO A 85 14.80 -6.92 17.43
N ALA A 86 13.49 -6.74 17.60
CA ALA A 86 12.88 -5.79 18.54
C ALA A 86 11.81 -6.47 19.40
N ARG A 87 11.75 -6.08 20.69
CA ARG A 87 10.69 -6.57 21.59
C ARG A 87 9.33 -5.98 21.21
N SER A 88 9.34 -4.77 20.67
CA SER A 88 8.19 -4.06 20.14
C SER A 88 8.63 -3.01 19.12
N GLY A 89 7.78 -2.67 18.15
CA GLY A 89 7.98 -1.60 17.17
C GLY A 89 7.91 -0.19 17.77
N ILE A 90 8.94 0.24 18.51
CA ILE A 90 9.01 1.56 19.14
C ILE A 90 10.05 2.43 18.42
N ALA A 91 9.71 3.70 18.16
CA ALA A 91 10.60 4.69 17.54
C ALA A 91 11.97 4.80 18.22
N LEU A 92 12.03 4.69 19.55
CA LEU A 92 13.28 4.72 20.31
C LEU A 92 14.25 3.59 19.90
N HIS A 93 13.72 2.40 19.60
CA HIS A 93 14.54 1.29 19.13
C HIS A 93 15.08 1.57 17.73
N THR A 94 14.24 2.07 16.84
CA THR A 94 14.65 2.51 15.49
C THR A 94 15.76 3.55 15.55
N ALA A 95 15.60 4.60 16.36
CA ALA A 95 16.61 5.63 16.53
C ALA A 95 17.95 5.06 17.02
N LYS A 96 17.91 4.15 18.01
CA LYS A 96 19.12 3.48 18.52
C LYS A 96 19.83 2.69 17.43
N VAL A 97 19.11 1.90 16.64
CA VAL A 97 19.69 1.12 15.53
C VAL A 97 20.26 2.04 14.45
N LEU A 98 19.55 3.10 14.07
CA LEU A 98 20.05 4.03 13.05
C LEU A 98 21.35 4.71 13.49
N VAL A 99 21.39 5.23 14.72
CA VAL A 99 22.56 5.98 15.23
C VAL A 99 23.74 5.06 15.54
N LYS A 100 23.51 3.84 16.03
CA LYS A 100 24.59 2.94 16.45
C LYS A 100 25.09 2.04 15.33
N ASP A 101 24.19 1.55 14.48
CA ASP A 101 24.51 0.47 13.54
C ASP A 101 24.55 0.95 12.08
N ILE A 102 23.65 1.84 11.67
CA ILE A 102 23.53 2.24 10.25
C ILE A 102 24.39 3.46 9.93
N ILE A 103 24.13 4.60 10.55
CA ILE A 103 24.78 5.89 10.24
C ILE A 103 26.31 5.82 10.34
N PRO A 104 26.92 5.19 11.36
CA PRO A 104 28.38 5.13 11.46
C PRO A 104 29.06 4.38 10.32
N ARG A 105 28.38 3.41 9.70
CA ARG A 105 28.92 2.60 8.59
C ARG A 105 28.54 3.15 7.22
N CYS A 106 27.33 3.68 7.10
CA CYS A 106 26.70 3.99 5.83
C CYS A 106 26.62 5.50 5.54
N GLY A 107 26.91 6.34 6.54
CA GLY A 107 26.69 7.78 6.49
C GLY A 107 25.24 8.16 6.74
N LEU A 108 24.96 9.46 6.64
CA LEU A 108 23.61 9.98 6.73
C LEU A 108 22.86 9.75 5.41
N PRO A 109 21.63 9.22 5.44
CA PRO A 109 20.79 9.11 4.27
C PRO A 109 20.44 10.49 3.67
#